data_AF-A0A7C4EQY3-F1
#
_entry.id   AF-A0A7C4EQY3-F1
#
_cell.length_a   1.000
_cell.length_b   1.000
_cell.length_c   1.000
_cell.angle_alpha   90.00
_cell.angle_beta   90.00
_cell.angle_gamma   90.00
#
_symmetry.space_group_name_H-M   'P 1'
#
loop_
_entity.id
_entity.type
_entity.pdbx_description
1 polymer ?
#
loop_
_entity_poly.entity_id
_entity_poly.type
_entity_poly.pdbx_seq_one_letter_code
_entity_poly.pdbx_strand_id
1 'polypeptide(L)'
;MIIDLHNHLSPQGSPYRLSVEEYLNIMDEQGVAKVVILGKDYGVLGDQQNANLPDDEVAAFVKAYPDRFIGFTAVHPDRAPQVNLERIDRAVNDLGLRGIKLNPASGFYPNDERLYPVYERAVTLGIPVLVHMGVKPPSEGNRLKYCMPVYLDDVAVDFPDLTLIVAHAAYPWVEELIIAALYAPHVFVDLSTLNQIEEVLGYPVILPTLHKLVSALGASRVVFGSDGIFNIEPIISTIRRAEFLTESDRIKILGENARKILGL
;
A
#
# COMPACT_ATOMS: atom_id res chain seq x y z
N MET A 1 17.03 9.25 1.68
CA MET A 1 16.69 7.90 2.20
C MET A 1 15.50 7.39 1.41
N ILE A 2 15.56 6.18 0.86
CA ILE A 2 14.44 5.59 0.10
C ILE A 2 13.66 4.66 1.02
N ILE A 3 12.33 4.78 1.01
CA ILE A 3 11.40 3.92 1.75
C ILE A 3 10.37 3.37 0.77
N ASP A 4 10.31 2.06 0.62
CA ASP A 4 9.26 1.38 -0.14
C ASP A 4 8.05 1.14 0.77
N LEU A 5 6.93 1.82 0.51
CA LEU A 5 5.73 1.75 1.35
C LEU A 5 4.80 0.58 1.00
N HIS A 6 5.13 -0.22 -0.02
CA HIS A 6 4.24 -1.26 -0.49
C HIS A 6 5.03 -2.46 -0.97
N ASN A 7 5.11 -3.48 -0.14
CA ASN A 7 5.71 -4.76 -0.51
C ASN A 7 4.97 -5.93 0.13
N HIS A 8 5.11 -7.10 -0.48
CA HIS A 8 4.46 -8.33 -0.04
C HIS A 8 5.48 -9.43 0.12
N LEU A 9 5.23 -10.30 1.10
CA LEU A 9 5.91 -11.59 1.16
C LEU A 9 5.22 -12.55 0.19
N SER A 10 6.03 -13.32 -0.53
CA SER A 10 5.55 -14.52 -1.19
C SER A 10 5.02 -15.50 -0.12
N PRO A 11 4.03 -16.35 -0.45
CA PRO A 11 3.57 -17.38 0.48
C PRO A 11 4.67 -18.35 0.89
N GLN A 12 4.55 -18.95 2.07
CA GLN A 12 5.45 -20.00 2.53
C GLN A 12 5.42 -21.20 1.56
N GLY A 13 6.58 -21.71 1.19
CA GLY A 13 6.73 -22.79 0.20
C GLY A 13 6.67 -22.35 -1.27
N SER A 14 6.44 -21.07 -1.55
CA SER A 14 6.61 -20.52 -2.90
C SER A 14 8.08 -20.59 -3.35
N PRO A 15 8.38 -20.98 -4.60
CA PRO A 15 9.75 -20.90 -5.13
C PRO A 15 10.27 -19.46 -5.22
N TYR A 16 9.37 -18.47 -5.11
CA TYR A 16 9.69 -17.04 -5.08
C TYR A 16 9.77 -16.49 -3.66
N ARG A 17 9.74 -17.34 -2.62
CA ARG A 17 9.92 -16.91 -1.23
C ARG A 17 11.40 -16.67 -0.95
N LEU A 18 11.75 -15.40 -0.79
CA LEU A 18 13.08 -15.00 -0.34
C LEU A 18 13.23 -15.20 1.18
N SER A 19 14.43 -15.59 1.57
CA SER A 19 14.94 -15.42 2.92
C SER A 19 15.08 -13.93 3.27
N VAL A 20 15.19 -13.64 4.56
CA VAL A 20 15.40 -12.26 5.04
C VAL A 20 16.71 -11.68 4.50
N GLU A 21 17.77 -12.47 4.43
CA GLU A 21 19.09 -12.05 3.95
C GLU A 21 19.08 -11.72 2.45
N GLU A 22 18.46 -12.56 1.62
CA GLU A 22 18.27 -12.26 0.19
C GLU A 22 17.48 -10.98 -0.01
N TYR A 23 16.43 -10.78 0.80
CA TYR A 23 15.61 -9.57 0.74
C TYR A 23 16.41 -8.31 1.09
N LEU A 24 17.24 -8.36 2.14
CA LEU A 24 18.13 -7.26 2.52
C LEU A 24 19.18 -6.96 1.47
N ASN A 25 19.79 -7.99 0.87
CA ASN A 25 20.78 -7.80 -0.19
C ASN A 25 20.18 -7.03 -1.36
N ILE A 26 18.97 -7.39 -1.80
CA ILE A 26 18.28 -6.67 -2.88
C ILE A 26 17.95 -5.22 -2.47
N MET A 27 17.52 -5.00 -1.21
CA MET A 27 17.30 -3.65 -0.69
C MET A 27 18.57 -2.81 -0.74
N ASP A 28 19.69 -3.37 -0.28
CA ASP A 28 20.98 -2.68 -0.21
C ASP A 28 21.52 -2.36 -1.61
N GLU A 29 21.42 -3.31 -2.55
CA GLU A 29 21.79 -3.13 -3.95
C GLU A 29 21.00 -2.00 -4.63
N GLN A 30 19.74 -1.82 -4.27
CA GLN A 30 18.86 -0.79 -4.83
C GLN A 30 18.81 0.50 -3.99
N GLY A 31 19.56 0.57 -2.89
CA GLY A 31 19.62 1.74 -2.01
C GLY A 31 18.34 2.00 -1.21
N VAL A 32 17.53 0.97 -0.97
CA VAL A 32 16.29 1.04 -0.18
C VAL A 32 16.60 0.84 1.30
N ALA A 33 16.34 1.88 2.09
CA ALA A 33 16.66 1.87 3.52
C ALA A 33 15.61 1.10 4.33
N LYS A 34 14.33 1.24 4.00
CA LYS A 34 13.23 0.58 4.70
C LYS A 34 12.16 0.08 3.72
N VAL A 35 11.52 -1.02 4.06
CA VAL A 35 10.39 -1.59 3.31
C VAL A 35 9.21 -1.86 4.25
N VAL A 36 8.01 -1.52 3.80
CA VAL A 36 6.75 -1.88 4.46
C VAL A 36 6.24 -3.20 3.89
N ILE A 37 6.11 -4.20 4.76
CA ILE A 37 5.59 -5.52 4.47
C ILE A 37 4.09 -5.56 4.82
N LEU A 38 3.26 -5.76 3.81
CA LEU A 38 1.81 -5.75 3.95
C LEU A 38 1.29 -7.16 4.27
N GLY A 39 0.47 -7.27 5.32
CA GLY A 39 -0.36 -8.45 5.58
C GLY A 39 -1.39 -8.68 4.47
N LYS A 40 -2.03 -9.86 4.51
CA LYS A 40 -3.09 -10.24 3.56
C LYS A 40 -4.25 -10.90 4.30
N ASP A 41 -5.45 -10.36 4.13
CA ASP A 41 -6.71 -11.00 4.55
C ASP A 41 -7.72 -10.88 3.41
N TYR A 42 -8.03 -12.02 2.78
CA TYR A 42 -9.02 -12.21 1.73
C TYR A 42 -10.33 -12.78 2.29
N GLY A 43 -10.54 -12.67 3.61
CA GLY A 43 -11.75 -13.15 4.28
C GLY A 43 -11.91 -14.66 4.21
N VAL A 44 -13.16 -15.10 4.11
CA VAL A 44 -13.53 -16.53 4.09
C VAL A 44 -12.93 -17.24 2.88
N LEU A 45 -12.87 -16.58 1.73
CA LEU A 45 -12.26 -17.14 0.52
C LEU A 45 -10.75 -17.38 0.73
N GLY A 46 -10.08 -16.45 1.40
CA GLY A 46 -8.68 -16.57 1.78
C GLY A 46 -8.39 -17.76 2.66
N ASP A 47 -9.25 -18.03 3.64
CA ASP A 47 -9.11 -19.19 4.54
C ASP A 47 -9.23 -20.50 3.75
N GLN A 48 -10.19 -20.59 2.84
CA GLN A 48 -10.42 -21.78 2.02
C GLN A 48 -9.25 -22.08 1.08
N GLN A 49 -8.54 -21.03 0.63
CA GLN A 49 -7.43 -21.14 -0.31
C GLN A 49 -6.06 -21.11 0.36
N ASN A 50 -5.99 -20.95 1.69
CA ASN A 50 -4.75 -20.68 2.42
C ASN A 50 -3.96 -19.50 1.81
N ALA A 51 -4.68 -18.45 1.40
CA ALA A 51 -4.12 -17.28 0.71
C ALA A 51 -3.88 -16.08 1.65
N ASN A 52 -4.34 -16.18 2.91
CA ASN A 52 -4.11 -15.16 3.93
C ASN A 52 -2.67 -15.20 4.43
N LEU A 53 -2.12 -14.03 4.77
CA LEU A 53 -0.81 -13.89 5.41
C LEU A 53 -1.04 -13.47 6.87
N PRO A 54 -0.77 -14.36 7.84
CA PRO A 54 -0.99 -14.06 9.25
C PRO A 54 -0.08 -12.93 9.75
N ASP A 55 -0.58 -12.13 10.69
CA ASP A 55 0.17 -11.01 11.28
C ASP A 55 1.44 -11.49 11.98
N ASP A 56 1.43 -12.71 12.53
CA ASP A 56 2.60 -13.35 13.14
C ASP A 56 3.73 -13.61 12.13
N GLU A 57 3.42 -13.95 10.88
CA GLU A 57 4.45 -14.13 9.85
C GLU A 57 5.05 -12.78 9.45
N VAL A 58 4.22 -11.76 9.30
CA VAL A 58 4.68 -10.38 9.03
C VAL A 58 5.56 -9.90 10.18
N ALA A 59 5.11 -10.04 11.42
CA ALA A 59 5.83 -9.64 12.62
C ALA A 59 7.16 -10.40 12.79
N ALA A 60 7.19 -11.70 12.48
CA ALA A 60 8.42 -12.48 12.51
C ALA A 60 9.45 -11.97 11.50
N PHE A 61 9.01 -11.63 10.27
CA PHE A 61 9.88 -11.05 9.26
C PHE A 61 10.40 -9.67 9.69
N VAL A 62 9.52 -8.82 10.25
CA VAL A 62 9.88 -7.50 10.77
C VAL A 62 10.90 -7.60 11.90
N LYS A 63 10.68 -8.51 12.84
CA LYS A 63 11.54 -8.70 14.02
C LYS A 63 12.97 -9.12 13.68
N ALA A 64 13.20 -9.74 12.51
CA ALA A 64 14.54 -10.10 12.08
C ALA A 64 15.43 -8.86 11.89
N TYR A 65 14.88 -7.76 11.35
CA TYR A 65 15.58 -6.48 11.18
C TYR A 65 14.60 -5.31 11.34
N PRO A 66 14.23 -4.94 12.59
CA PRO A 66 13.19 -3.94 12.86
C PRO A 66 13.56 -2.52 12.39
N ASP A 67 14.84 -2.26 12.15
CA ASP A 67 15.31 -1.01 11.56
C ASP A 67 15.17 -0.96 10.03
N ARG A 68 14.91 -2.10 9.38
CA ARG A 68 14.79 -2.23 7.92
C ARG A 68 13.37 -2.55 7.47
N PHE A 69 12.60 -3.24 8.32
CA PHE A 69 11.25 -3.68 7.99
C PHE A 69 10.22 -3.06 8.90
N ILE A 70 9.08 -2.70 8.32
CA ILE A 70 7.89 -2.25 9.03
C ILE A 70 6.74 -3.11 8.52
N GLY A 71 5.86 -3.58 9.40
CA GLY A 71 4.77 -4.46 8.99
C GLY A 71 3.41 -3.80 9.18
N PHE A 72 2.49 -4.06 8.27
CA PHE A 72 1.07 -3.69 8.40
C PHE A 72 0.23 -4.96 8.59
N THR A 73 -0.77 -4.89 9.46
CA THR A 73 -1.81 -5.93 9.55
C THR A 73 -2.77 -5.81 8.37
N ALA A 74 -3.56 -6.85 8.11
CA ALA A 74 -4.66 -6.79 7.14
C ALA A 74 -5.95 -7.32 7.76
N VAL A 75 -7.07 -6.71 7.38
CA VAL A 75 -8.41 -7.07 7.87
C VAL A 75 -9.40 -7.17 6.71
N HIS A 76 -10.49 -7.90 6.94
CA HIS A 76 -11.55 -8.10 5.94
C HIS A 76 -12.94 -7.91 6.57
N PRO A 77 -13.91 -7.28 5.90
CA PRO A 77 -15.24 -7.03 6.48
C PRO A 77 -16.14 -8.27 6.60
N ASP A 78 -15.68 -9.42 6.11
CA ASP A 78 -16.34 -10.71 6.36
C ASP A 78 -16.06 -11.25 7.78
N ARG A 79 -15.02 -10.72 8.44
CA ARG A 79 -14.81 -10.98 9.86
C ARG A 79 -15.81 -10.17 10.66
N ALA A 80 -16.24 -10.70 11.80
CA ALA A 80 -17.04 -9.91 12.74
C ALA A 80 -16.26 -8.63 13.13
N PRO A 81 -16.90 -7.45 13.25
CA PRO A 81 -16.20 -6.20 13.54
C PRO A 81 -15.25 -6.29 14.74
N GLN A 82 -15.71 -6.94 15.82
CA GLN A 82 -14.90 -7.13 17.03
C GLN A 82 -13.63 -7.96 16.79
N VAL A 83 -13.66 -8.95 15.90
CA VAL A 83 -12.48 -9.74 15.53
C VAL A 83 -11.46 -8.88 14.79
N ASN A 84 -11.91 -8.00 13.90
CA ASN A 84 -11.02 -7.05 13.23
C ASN A 84 -10.39 -6.07 14.23
N LEU A 85 -11.18 -5.54 15.17
CA LEU A 85 -10.68 -4.62 16.19
C LEU A 85 -9.63 -5.28 17.11
N GLU A 86 -9.91 -6.49 17.59
CA GLU A 86 -8.96 -7.27 18.40
C GLU A 86 -7.68 -7.59 17.64
N ARG A 87 -7.80 -7.92 16.35
CA ARG A 87 -6.65 -8.16 15.48
C ARG A 87 -5.80 -6.90 15.32
N ILE A 88 -6.42 -5.74 15.07
CA ILE A 88 -5.71 -4.45 14.95
C ILE A 88 -4.99 -4.12 16.26
N ASP A 89 -5.66 -4.25 17.40
CA ASP A 89 -5.08 -3.96 18.70
C ASP A 89 -3.88 -4.86 19.01
N ARG A 90 -4.02 -6.16 18.77
CA ARG A 90 -2.91 -7.12 18.93
C ARG A 90 -1.75 -6.79 17.97
N ALA A 91 -2.05 -6.52 16.71
CA ALA A 91 -1.04 -6.21 15.70
C ALA A 91 -0.20 -4.99 16.10
N VAL A 92 -0.84 -3.95 16.62
CA VAL A 92 -0.16 -2.70 17.00
C VAL A 92 0.51 -2.82 18.36
N ASN A 93 -0.22 -3.25 19.39
CA ASN A 93 0.25 -3.22 20.77
C ASN A 93 1.21 -4.37 21.10
N ASP A 94 0.98 -5.55 20.54
CA ASP A 94 1.75 -6.76 20.90
C ASP A 94 2.81 -7.10 19.85
N LEU A 95 2.52 -6.88 18.57
CA LEU A 95 3.41 -7.25 17.45
C LEU A 95 4.21 -6.07 16.86
N GLY A 96 3.87 -4.83 17.23
CA GLY A 96 4.58 -3.63 16.76
C GLY A 96 4.35 -3.29 15.29
N LEU A 97 3.28 -3.82 14.68
CA LEU A 97 2.85 -3.45 13.33
C LEU A 97 2.31 -2.00 13.33
N ARG A 98 2.47 -1.28 12.23
CA ARG A 98 2.30 0.18 12.19
C ARG A 98 1.30 0.68 11.14
N GLY A 99 0.38 -0.16 10.70
CA GLY A 99 -0.61 0.23 9.70
C GLY A 99 -1.54 -0.91 9.34
N ILE A 100 -2.55 -0.59 8.54
CA ILE A 100 -3.59 -1.53 8.10
C ILE A 100 -3.59 -1.60 6.57
N LYS A 101 -3.70 -2.80 6.03
CA LYS A 101 -3.92 -3.08 4.62
C LYS A 101 -5.35 -3.54 4.39
N LEU A 102 -6.02 -2.92 3.42
CA LEU A 102 -7.30 -3.37 2.87
C LEU A 102 -7.12 -3.78 1.41
N ASN A 103 -7.85 -4.81 1.00
CA ASN A 103 -7.88 -5.29 -0.38
C ASN A 103 -9.31 -5.43 -0.93
N PRO A 104 -10.01 -4.32 -1.25
CA PRO A 104 -11.37 -4.31 -1.80
C PRO A 104 -11.63 -5.30 -2.95
N ALA A 105 -10.60 -5.55 -3.77
CA ALA A 105 -10.66 -6.52 -4.87
C ALA A 105 -11.20 -7.89 -4.44
N SER A 106 -11.05 -8.27 -3.16
CA SER A 106 -11.52 -9.55 -2.62
C SER A 106 -13.00 -9.63 -2.27
N GLY A 107 -13.82 -8.62 -2.56
CA GLY A 107 -15.27 -8.78 -2.48
C GLY A 107 -16.06 -7.65 -1.82
N PHE A 108 -15.44 -6.53 -1.49
CA PHE A 108 -16.07 -5.48 -0.69
C PHE A 108 -15.68 -4.09 -1.21
N TYR A 109 -16.55 -3.10 -1.03
CA TYR A 109 -16.20 -1.71 -1.33
C TYR A 109 -15.43 -1.09 -0.16
N PRO A 110 -14.50 -0.16 -0.39
CA PRO A 110 -13.78 0.51 0.70
C PRO A 110 -14.71 1.29 1.65
N ASN A 111 -15.83 1.82 1.17
CA ASN A 111 -16.86 2.49 1.97
C ASN A 111 -17.89 1.52 2.60
N ASP A 112 -17.61 0.22 2.65
CA ASP A 112 -18.50 -0.72 3.35
C ASP A 112 -18.58 -0.33 4.84
N GLU A 113 -19.79 -0.07 5.35
CA GLU A 113 -20.02 0.39 6.73
C GLU A 113 -19.40 -0.55 7.78
N ARG A 114 -19.23 -1.84 7.45
CA ARG A 114 -18.55 -2.82 8.32
C ARG A 114 -17.08 -2.47 8.59
N LEU A 115 -16.47 -1.61 7.76
CA LEU A 115 -15.10 -1.11 7.92
C LEU A 115 -15.00 0.20 8.71
N TYR A 116 -16.11 0.89 8.99
CA TYR A 116 -16.04 2.16 9.72
C TYR A 116 -15.37 2.02 11.10
N PRO A 117 -15.67 0.99 11.91
CA PRO A 117 -14.94 0.77 13.15
C PRO A 117 -13.43 0.56 12.95
N VAL A 118 -13.01 0.00 11.80
CA VAL A 118 -11.59 -0.16 11.44
C VAL A 118 -10.95 1.20 11.19
N TYR A 119 -11.63 2.08 10.45
CA TYR A 119 -11.16 3.45 10.18
C TYR A 119 -11.10 4.30 11.45
N GLU A 120 -12.13 4.27 12.30
CA GLU A 120 -12.14 4.94 13.61
C GLU A 120 -10.99 4.47 14.49
N ARG A 121 -10.71 3.16 14.49
CA ARG A 121 -9.59 2.59 15.24
C ARG A 121 -8.25 3.04 14.69
N ALA A 122 -8.09 3.09 13.36
CA ALA A 122 -6.88 3.57 12.73
C ALA A 122 -6.58 5.04 13.07
N VAL A 123 -7.60 5.90 13.07
CA VAL A 123 -7.51 7.30 13.54
C VAL A 123 -7.10 7.35 15.01
N THR A 124 -7.75 6.57 15.88
CA THR A 124 -7.45 6.53 17.32
C THR A 124 -6.01 6.12 17.60
N LEU A 125 -5.48 5.15 16.84
CA LEU A 125 -4.12 4.66 16.99
C LEU A 125 -3.09 5.53 16.24
N GLY A 126 -3.53 6.47 15.41
CA GLY A 126 -2.66 7.31 14.60
C GLY A 126 -1.86 6.52 13.54
N ILE A 127 -2.43 5.44 13.00
CA ILE A 127 -1.77 4.58 12.01
C ILE A 127 -2.42 4.73 10.62
N PRO A 128 -1.64 4.63 9.53
CA PRO A 128 -2.17 4.73 8.17
C PRO A 128 -2.97 3.48 7.76
N VAL A 129 -3.88 3.69 6.80
CA VAL A 129 -4.57 2.62 6.08
C VAL A 129 -4.20 2.68 4.61
N LEU A 130 -3.57 1.60 4.12
CA LEU A 130 -3.26 1.40 2.70
C LEU A 130 -4.37 0.57 2.05
N VAL A 131 -5.01 1.10 1.02
CA VAL A 131 -6.13 0.47 0.33
C VAL A 131 -5.71 0.08 -1.07
N HIS A 132 -5.84 -1.21 -1.41
CA HIS A 132 -5.63 -1.66 -2.78
C HIS A 132 -6.68 -1.02 -3.70
N MET A 133 -6.25 -0.30 -4.74
CA MET A 133 -7.11 0.31 -5.75
C MET A 133 -6.54 0.06 -7.15
N GLY A 134 -7.35 0.34 -8.17
CA GLY A 134 -6.94 0.13 -9.57
C GLY A 134 -6.88 -1.33 -9.97
N VAL A 135 -6.04 -1.61 -10.96
CA VAL A 135 -6.00 -2.89 -11.65
C VAL A 135 -5.47 -4.00 -10.77
N LYS A 136 -6.19 -5.12 -10.81
CA LYS A 136 -5.76 -6.40 -10.26
C LYS A 136 -6.14 -7.51 -11.23
N PRO A 137 -5.28 -8.51 -11.47
CA PRO A 137 -5.66 -9.66 -12.26
C PRO A 137 -6.95 -10.32 -11.72
N PRO A 138 -7.87 -10.80 -12.57
CA PRO A 138 -9.10 -11.46 -12.15
C PRO A 138 -8.88 -12.84 -11.53
N SER A 139 -7.63 -13.22 -11.26
CA SER A 139 -7.27 -14.42 -10.50
C SER A 139 -7.81 -14.34 -9.07
N GLU A 140 -7.88 -15.49 -8.38
CA GLU A 140 -8.21 -15.56 -6.94
C GLU A 140 -9.59 -14.98 -6.57
N GLY A 141 -10.52 -14.91 -7.53
CA GLY A 141 -11.86 -14.37 -7.30
C GLY A 141 -11.92 -12.85 -7.25
N ASN A 142 -10.83 -12.15 -7.58
CA ASN A 142 -10.78 -10.69 -7.53
C ASN A 142 -11.82 -10.05 -8.47
N ARG A 143 -12.34 -8.89 -8.09
CA ARG A 143 -13.31 -8.11 -8.86
C ARG A 143 -12.89 -6.65 -8.91
N LEU A 144 -12.57 -6.20 -10.12
CA LEU A 144 -12.08 -4.84 -10.40
C LEU A 144 -13.06 -3.73 -9.96
N LYS A 145 -14.38 -3.98 -10.00
CA LYS A 145 -15.41 -2.98 -9.63
C LYS A 145 -15.28 -2.42 -8.21
N TYR A 146 -14.65 -3.16 -7.30
CA TYR A 146 -14.45 -2.74 -5.90
C TYR A 146 -13.26 -1.79 -5.73
N CYS A 147 -12.41 -1.66 -6.75
CA CYS A 147 -11.16 -0.90 -6.71
C CYS A 147 -11.28 0.48 -7.37
N MET A 148 -12.49 0.93 -7.71
CA MET A 148 -12.70 2.27 -8.26
C MET A 148 -12.52 3.32 -7.16
N PRO A 149 -11.70 4.36 -7.37
CA PRO A 149 -11.36 5.33 -6.33
C PRO A 149 -12.54 6.19 -5.88
N VAL A 150 -13.62 6.27 -6.67
CA VAL A 150 -14.84 7.01 -6.30
C VAL A 150 -15.48 6.49 -5.01
N TYR A 151 -15.33 5.19 -4.71
CA TYR A 151 -15.86 4.62 -3.47
C TYR A 151 -14.98 4.95 -2.26
N LEU A 152 -13.75 5.42 -2.47
CA LEU A 152 -12.90 5.89 -1.38
C LEU A 152 -13.25 7.32 -0.97
N ASP A 153 -14.00 8.06 -1.80
CA ASP A 153 -14.42 9.43 -1.53
C ASP A 153 -15.19 9.53 -0.20
N ASP A 154 -16.19 8.65 0.01
CA ASP A 154 -16.95 8.59 1.26
C ASP A 154 -16.02 8.43 2.49
N VAL A 155 -15.03 7.54 2.40
CA VAL A 155 -14.06 7.32 3.49
C VAL A 155 -13.18 8.55 3.70
N ALA A 156 -12.74 9.21 2.63
CA ALA A 156 -11.93 10.43 2.73
C ALA A 156 -12.72 11.59 3.34
N VAL A 157 -14.02 11.69 3.06
CA VAL A 157 -14.93 12.70 3.64
C VAL A 157 -15.21 12.42 5.11
N ASP A 158 -15.53 11.17 5.45
CA ASP A 158 -15.97 10.79 6.80
C ASP A 158 -14.82 10.70 7.81
N PHE A 159 -13.59 10.44 7.33
CA PHE A 159 -12.40 10.30 8.17
C PHE A 159 -11.29 11.30 7.77
N PRO A 160 -11.48 12.61 7.98
CA PRO A 160 -10.51 13.65 7.58
C PRO A 160 -9.17 13.57 8.33
N ASP A 161 -9.15 12.92 9.50
CA ASP A 161 -7.95 12.72 10.31
C ASP A 161 -7.20 11.41 9.99
N LEU A 162 -7.75 10.57 9.10
CA LEU A 162 -7.14 9.29 8.73
C LEU A 162 -6.07 9.47 7.66
N THR A 163 -4.85 8.99 7.89
CA THR A 163 -3.86 8.89 6.81
C THR A 163 -4.23 7.75 5.87
N LEU A 164 -4.74 8.08 4.68
CA LEU A 164 -5.14 7.13 3.66
C LEU A 164 -4.07 7.02 2.57
N ILE A 165 -3.73 5.80 2.17
CA ILE A 165 -2.77 5.54 1.09
C ILE A 165 -3.47 4.72 0.00
N VAL A 166 -3.60 5.31 -1.19
CA VAL A 166 -4.20 4.68 -2.36
C VAL A 166 -3.14 3.96 -3.16
N ALA A 167 -3.30 2.64 -3.29
CA ALA A 167 -2.37 1.84 -4.04
C ALA A 167 -2.50 1.98 -5.55
N HIS A 168 -1.38 1.76 -6.23
CA HIS A 168 -1.32 1.58 -7.69
C HIS A 168 -1.84 2.78 -8.50
N ALA A 169 -1.79 3.97 -7.90
CA ALA A 169 -2.42 5.19 -8.43
C ALA A 169 -3.88 5.02 -8.88
N ALA A 170 -4.59 4.03 -8.32
CA ALA A 170 -5.90 3.57 -8.77
C ALA A 170 -6.01 3.33 -10.29
N TYR A 171 -4.89 3.04 -10.98
CA TYR A 171 -4.86 2.94 -12.44
C TYR A 171 -5.87 1.89 -12.95
N PRO A 172 -6.70 2.19 -13.99
CA PRO A 172 -6.60 3.34 -14.90
C PRO A 172 -7.39 4.59 -14.49
N TRP A 173 -8.07 4.59 -13.35
CA TRP A 173 -8.94 5.68 -12.90
C TRP A 173 -8.16 6.81 -12.20
N VAL A 174 -7.07 7.26 -12.84
CA VAL A 174 -6.15 8.25 -12.26
C VAL A 174 -6.86 9.60 -12.12
N GLU A 175 -7.68 9.99 -13.09
CA GLU A 175 -8.48 11.21 -13.06
C GLU A 175 -9.49 11.21 -11.92
N GLU A 176 -10.25 10.13 -11.75
CA GLU A 176 -11.22 9.98 -10.67
C GLU A 176 -10.52 9.99 -9.30
N LEU A 177 -9.35 9.34 -9.19
CA LEU A 177 -8.52 9.41 -7.99
C LEU A 177 -8.08 10.84 -7.70
N ILE A 178 -7.59 11.57 -8.71
CA ILE A 178 -7.16 12.96 -8.53
C ILE A 178 -8.32 13.80 -7.99
N ILE A 179 -9.53 13.64 -8.53
CA ILE A 179 -10.71 14.40 -8.08
C ILE A 179 -11.09 14.02 -6.64
N ALA A 180 -11.14 12.73 -6.30
CA ALA A 180 -11.44 12.27 -4.94
C ALA A 180 -10.39 12.74 -3.92
N ALA A 181 -9.11 12.81 -4.32
CA ALA A 181 -8.03 13.23 -3.43
C ALA A 181 -7.81 14.76 -3.42
N LEU A 182 -8.34 15.52 -4.38
CA LEU A 182 -7.90 16.90 -4.65
C LEU A 182 -7.94 17.78 -3.40
N TYR A 183 -9.06 17.72 -2.67
CA TYR A 183 -9.33 18.48 -1.46
C TYR A 183 -9.18 17.67 -0.17
N ALA A 184 -8.69 16.44 -0.26
CA ALA A 184 -8.41 15.55 0.87
C ALA A 184 -6.88 15.49 1.10
N PRO A 185 -6.29 16.41 1.90
CA PRO A 185 -4.83 16.50 2.08
C PRO A 185 -4.23 15.28 2.82
N HIS A 186 -5.08 14.49 3.49
CA HIS A 186 -4.76 13.26 4.19
C HIS A 186 -4.69 12.02 3.29
N VAL A 187 -5.02 12.16 1.99
CA VAL A 187 -4.93 11.10 0.99
C VAL A 187 -3.59 11.17 0.26
N PHE A 188 -2.84 10.07 0.33
CA PHE A 188 -1.58 9.82 -0.36
C PHE A 188 -1.76 8.77 -1.44
N VAL A 189 -0.88 8.77 -2.44
CA VAL A 189 -0.96 7.86 -3.58
C VAL A 189 0.38 7.17 -3.81
N ASP A 190 0.41 5.84 -3.81
CA ASP A 190 1.60 5.09 -4.20
C ASP A 190 1.61 4.73 -5.69
N LEU A 191 2.83 4.51 -6.22
CA LEU A 191 3.10 4.24 -7.63
C LEU A 191 3.33 2.76 -7.92
N SER A 192 3.03 1.89 -6.96
CA SER A 192 3.34 0.47 -7.06
C SER A 192 2.61 -0.20 -8.23
N THR A 193 3.17 -1.27 -8.79
CA THR A 193 2.61 -2.03 -9.93
C THR A 193 2.56 -1.28 -11.26
N LEU A 194 2.73 0.05 -11.32
CA LEU A 194 2.67 0.82 -12.57
C LEU A 194 3.68 0.33 -13.63
N ASN A 195 4.84 -0.17 -13.22
CA ASN A 195 5.83 -0.76 -14.12
C ASN A 195 5.34 -2.08 -14.75
N GLN A 196 4.65 -2.91 -13.98
CA GLN A 196 4.08 -4.16 -14.47
C GLN A 196 2.93 -3.88 -15.44
N ILE A 197 2.12 -2.86 -15.15
CA ILE A 197 1.05 -2.41 -16.04
C ILE A 197 1.62 -1.87 -17.34
N GLU A 198 2.65 -1.02 -17.27
CA GLU A 198 3.37 -0.49 -18.43
C GLU A 198 3.90 -1.62 -19.33
N GLU A 199 4.50 -2.64 -18.74
CA GLU A 199 4.98 -3.82 -19.46
C GLU A 199 3.85 -4.58 -20.17
N VAL A 200 2.75 -4.86 -19.46
CA VAL A 200 1.62 -5.62 -20.02
C VAL A 200 0.90 -4.84 -21.12
N LEU A 201 0.75 -3.52 -20.97
CA LEU A 201 0.04 -2.68 -21.93
C LEU A 201 0.90 -2.26 -23.12
N GLY A 202 2.24 -2.31 -22.97
CA GLY A 202 3.19 -1.98 -24.04
C GLY A 202 3.27 -0.48 -24.36
N TYR A 203 2.83 0.40 -23.46
CA TYR A 203 2.95 1.85 -23.60
C TYR A 203 3.23 2.53 -22.25
N PRO A 204 3.83 3.73 -22.23
CA PRO A 204 4.18 4.42 -20.99
C PRO A 204 3.00 4.67 -20.06
N VAL A 205 3.10 4.21 -18.81
CA VAL A 205 2.10 4.36 -17.74
C VAL A 205 2.70 5.09 -16.54
N ILE A 206 3.92 4.77 -16.11
CA ILE A 206 4.49 5.32 -14.88
C ILE A 206 4.68 6.83 -14.99
N LEU A 207 5.39 7.29 -16.04
CA LEU A 207 5.76 8.71 -16.19
C LEU A 207 4.54 9.62 -16.41
N PRO A 208 3.56 9.29 -17.29
CA PRO A 208 2.36 10.11 -17.45
C PRO A 208 1.50 10.15 -16.16
N THR A 209 1.38 9.02 -15.45
CA THR A 209 0.62 8.95 -14.20
C THR A 209 1.29 9.80 -13.11
N LEU A 210 2.60 9.66 -12.95
CA LEU A 210 3.39 10.47 -12.01
C LEU A 210 3.24 11.97 -12.30
N HIS A 211 3.29 12.37 -13.58
CA HIS A 211 3.12 13.76 -13.98
C HIS A 211 1.75 14.31 -13.60
N LYS A 212 0.66 13.56 -13.87
CA LYS A 212 -0.71 13.96 -13.49
C LYS A 212 -0.85 14.12 -11.98
N LEU A 213 -0.39 13.12 -11.21
CA LEU A 213 -0.49 13.12 -9.75
C LEU A 213 0.29 14.29 -9.13
N VAL A 214 1.55 14.50 -9.55
CA VAL A 214 2.37 15.59 -8.98
C VAL A 214 1.81 16.96 -9.38
N SER A 215 1.32 17.11 -10.62
CA SER A 215 0.73 18.37 -11.07
C SER A 215 -0.54 18.75 -10.31
N ALA A 216 -1.40 17.76 -10.00
CA ALA A 216 -2.67 18.02 -9.32
C ALA A 216 -2.57 17.99 -7.79
N LEU A 217 -1.83 17.02 -7.24
CA LEU A 217 -1.77 16.75 -5.81
C LEU A 217 -0.51 17.31 -5.14
N GLY A 218 0.54 17.59 -5.92
CA GLY A 218 1.86 17.94 -5.42
C GLY A 218 2.68 16.72 -5.03
N ALA A 219 4.01 16.84 -5.15
CA ALA A 219 4.94 15.75 -4.83
C ALA A 219 4.88 15.31 -3.35
N SER A 220 4.32 16.14 -2.46
CA SER A 220 4.11 15.81 -1.03
C SER A 220 3.01 14.79 -0.77
N ARG A 221 2.20 14.45 -1.78
CA ARG A 221 1.10 13.47 -1.68
C ARG A 221 1.34 12.18 -2.49
N VAL A 222 2.52 12.05 -3.11
CA VAL A 222 2.90 10.86 -3.87
C VAL A 222 4.00 10.11 -3.11
N VAL A 223 3.89 8.79 -3.00
CA VAL A 223 4.86 7.95 -2.30
C VAL A 223 5.38 6.84 -3.19
N PHE A 224 6.62 6.42 -2.96
CA PHE A 224 7.17 5.24 -3.59
C PHE A 224 6.62 3.95 -2.95
N GLY A 225 6.19 3.03 -3.80
CA GLY A 225 5.83 1.66 -3.47
C GLY A 225 6.19 0.76 -4.64
N SER A 226 6.57 -0.50 -4.41
CA SER A 226 6.98 -1.43 -5.48
C SER A 226 6.00 -2.57 -5.76
N ASP A 227 5.13 -2.92 -4.81
CA ASP A 227 4.29 -4.12 -4.80
C ASP A 227 5.09 -5.44 -4.79
N GLY A 228 6.40 -5.38 -4.57
CA GLY A 228 7.27 -6.55 -4.57
C GLY A 228 8.73 -6.18 -4.74
N ILE A 229 9.62 -6.87 -4.01
CA ILE A 229 11.06 -6.59 -3.94
C ILE A 229 11.78 -6.52 -5.29
N PHE A 230 11.25 -7.20 -6.32
CA PHE A 230 11.82 -7.21 -7.67
C PHE A 230 11.37 -6.03 -8.56
N ASN A 231 10.40 -5.22 -8.12
CA ASN A 231 9.81 -4.13 -8.89
C ASN A 231 10.33 -2.73 -8.50
N ILE A 232 11.33 -2.67 -7.62
CA ILE A 232 11.82 -1.42 -7.02
C ILE A 232 12.48 -0.52 -8.08
N GLU A 233 13.51 -1.02 -8.78
CA GLU A 233 14.34 -0.19 -9.66
C GLU A 233 13.56 0.48 -10.80
N PRO A 234 12.66 -0.16 -11.56
CA PRO A 234 11.94 0.51 -12.66
C PRO A 234 11.21 1.79 -12.23
N ILE A 235 10.58 1.76 -11.05
CA ILE A 235 9.84 2.91 -10.51
C ILE A 235 10.82 3.97 -10.00
N ILE A 236 11.85 3.60 -9.24
CA ILE A 236 12.89 4.53 -8.77
C ILE A 236 13.58 5.23 -9.95
N SER A 237 13.95 4.47 -10.98
CA SER A 237 14.59 4.96 -12.20
C SER A 237 13.73 5.99 -12.91
N THR A 238 12.42 5.73 -13.00
CA THR A 238 11.46 6.66 -13.60
C THR A 238 11.33 7.93 -12.77
N ILE A 239 11.20 7.81 -11.45
CA ILE A 239 11.17 8.97 -10.54
C ILE A 239 12.45 9.78 -10.65
N ARG A 240 13.63 9.16 -10.81
CA ARG A 240 14.93 9.86 -10.94
C ARG A 240 15.11 10.56 -12.28
N ARG A 241 14.53 10.05 -13.37
CA ARG A 241 14.66 10.63 -14.72
C ARG A 241 13.55 11.62 -15.09
N ALA A 242 12.46 11.69 -14.32
CA ALA A 242 11.36 12.60 -14.61
C ALA A 242 11.83 14.07 -14.56
N GLU A 243 11.96 14.74 -15.71
CA GLU A 243 12.55 16.09 -15.82
C GLU A 243 11.72 17.19 -15.15
N PHE A 244 10.40 16.98 -15.00
CA PHE A 244 9.50 17.91 -14.33
C PHE A 244 9.61 17.91 -12.80
N LEU A 245 10.36 16.96 -12.21
CA LEU A 245 10.59 16.90 -10.76
C LEU A 245 11.86 17.65 -10.38
N THR A 246 11.75 18.50 -9.35
CA THR A 246 12.92 19.03 -8.66
C THR A 246 13.58 17.95 -7.81
N GLU A 247 14.81 18.17 -7.35
CA GLU A 247 15.46 17.26 -6.40
C GLU A 247 14.66 17.12 -5.10
N SER A 248 14.03 18.21 -4.63
CA SER A 248 13.15 18.17 -3.46
C SER A 248 11.95 17.26 -3.69
N ASP A 249 11.35 17.28 -4.88
CA ASP A 249 10.21 16.41 -5.20
C ASP A 249 10.62 14.94 -5.22
N ARG A 250 11.78 14.62 -5.80
CA ARG A 250 12.32 13.25 -5.80
C ARG A 250 12.54 12.74 -4.38
N ILE A 251 13.14 13.55 -3.50
CA ILE A 251 13.38 13.20 -2.09
C ILE A 251 12.05 12.95 -1.36
N LYS A 252 11.05 13.78 -1.61
CA LYS A 252 9.70 13.61 -1.03
C LYS A 252 9.08 12.29 -1.41
N ILE A 253 9.01 12.03 -2.71
CA ILE A 253 8.35 10.84 -3.27
C ILE A 253 9.08 9.57 -2.85
N LEU A 254 10.42 9.55 -2.94
CA LEU A 254 11.21 8.36 -2.66
C LEU A 254 11.28 7.99 -1.17
N GLY A 255 11.02 8.91 -0.24
CA GLY A 255 11.02 8.52 1.16
C GLY A 255 10.60 9.54 2.21
N GLU A 256 10.67 10.86 1.98
CA GLU A 256 10.29 11.82 3.02
C GLU A 256 8.80 11.74 3.39
N ASN A 257 7.94 11.57 2.39
CA ASN A 257 6.51 11.43 2.61
C ASN A 257 6.20 10.13 3.38
N ALA A 258 6.82 9.01 2.99
CA ALA A 258 6.70 7.75 3.70
C ALA A 258 7.20 7.86 5.15
N ARG A 259 8.31 8.56 5.39
CA ARG A 259 8.86 8.83 6.73
C ARG A 259 7.84 9.58 7.59
N LYS A 260 7.19 10.61 7.03
CA LYS A 260 6.13 11.37 7.70
C LYS A 260 4.92 10.50 8.04
N ILE A 261 4.43 9.72 7.07
CA ILE A 261 3.29 8.80 7.24
C ILE A 261 3.54 7.77 8.35
N LEU A 262 4.77 7.27 8.44
CA LEU A 262 5.15 6.19 9.37
C LEU A 262 5.66 6.70 10.74
N GLY A 263 5.72 8.02 10.95
CA GLY A 263 6.22 8.63 12.19
C GLY A 263 7.69 8.33 12.50
N LEU A 264 8.54 8.30 11.46
CA LEU A 264 9.97 7.95 11.52
C LEU A 264 10.89 9.18 11.59
#